data_AF-A0A2T2Q9T6-F1
#
_entry.id   AF-A0A2T2Q9T6-F1
#
_cell.length_a   1.000
_cell.length_b   1.000
_cell.length_c   1.000
_cell.angle_alpha   90.00
_cell.angle_beta   90.00
_cell.angle_gamma   90.00
#
_symmetry.space_group_name_H-M   'P 1'
#
loop_
_entity.id
_entity.type
_entity.pdbx_description
1 polymer ?
#
loop_
_entity_poly.entity_id
_entity_poly.type
_entity_poly.pdbx_seq_one_letter_code
_entity_poly.pdbx_strand_id
1 'polypeptide(L)'
;MLVPGNLAAKVLADYPFRDRTIRIRELFVRKQDHFLKEADAMTGSDDRPSGPLPRSVRTALDAMSNTSERRWTVAELAVLAGVSGRTLQRHCRTFLGKSPQEIMRDRSFDCARREFLRGRPETRVMDVALRCGFTHFGRFSIGYRHRFGETPSETISRQVRLADGLKSRWQGGRTSWDEPMIHLGPIEADSSIRPRVDDIADEIAVAMMRIGMPVAAEPRSARYQLVGAVRGTGRGQRLLLRLIDRHGGRQIWAHRIDDPVGASADIERLAAGVVGALQPGLRAAEIDQVLVRPLAELGPRELALRAMPGVLSLDEAGNARALELLERALACDPSHALSAALAAWVHAQRVVYHFTADIREDRARGLELARRAQTRSSDPTVLAVVGTALTLLDKLDGAALVIQKALAANGASAWAWSRSGWLDVYRGDSDSAIERFKIALDLAPQDPLAFNSTIGIGCAYFYAGNYAAAARWQARGLAEHPSAAWVHRTLCPAYVLTGARPEAGRSLGALRSSYPDLTLSQVQLGMPPLQQTYRDLILEALSEAGLPD
;
A
#
# COMPACT_ATOMS: atom_id res chain seq x y z
N MET A 1 44.38 24.47 0.15
CA MET A 1 44.83 23.11 -0.25
C MET A 1 43.96 22.11 0.52
N LEU A 2 43.16 21.33 -0.22
CA LEU A 2 42.29 20.21 0.17
C LEU A 2 41.07 20.49 1.09
N VAL A 3 39.90 20.50 0.43
CA VAL A 3 38.54 20.41 0.96
C VAL A 3 38.26 18.95 1.40
N PRO A 4 37.71 18.68 2.60
CA PRO A 4 37.24 17.35 2.96
C PRO A 4 35.81 17.15 2.43
N GLY A 5 35.73 16.94 1.11
CA GLY A 5 34.55 16.35 0.49
C GLY A 5 34.59 14.83 0.62
N ASN A 6 33.40 14.22 0.66
CA ASN A 6 33.17 12.86 0.16
C ASN A 6 33.27 11.67 1.13
N LEU A 7 32.80 11.81 2.38
CA LEU A 7 32.48 10.64 3.22
C LEU A 7 30.97 10.28 3.20
N ALA A 8 30.07 11.27 3.12
CA ALA A 8 28.62 11.04 3.01
C ALA A 8 28.21 10.43 1.64
N ALA A 9 28.85 10.84 0.55
CA ALA A 9 28.58 10.26 -0.78
C ALA A 9 29.20 8.87 -0.97
N LYS A 10 30.19 8.49 -0.15
CA LYS A 10 30.77 7.13 -0.15
C LYS A 10 29.95 6.14 0.67
N VAL A 11 29.31 6.59 1.76
CA VAL A 11 28.38 5.76 2.56
C VAL A 11 27.03 5.55 1.85
N LEU A 12 26.63 6.47 0.96
CA LEU A 12 25.43 6.35 0.11
C LEU A 12 25.61 5.43 -1.11
N ALA A 13 26.85 5.05 -1.47
CA ALA A 13 27.13 4.18 -2.61
C ALA A 13 26.99 2.68 -2.31
N ASP A 14 27.07 2.28 -1.03
CA ASP A 14 27.20 0.87 -0.62
C ASP A 14 25.94 0.26 0.04
N TYR A 15 24.75 0.90 -0.03
CA TYR A 15 23.51 0.34 0.51
C TYR A 15 22.66 -0.42 -0.55
N PRO A 16 22.27 -1.69 -0.31
CA PRO A 16 21.90 -2.65 -1.37
C PRO A 16 20.40 -2.67 -1.70
N PHE A 17 19.79 -1.52 -1.99
CA PHE A 17 18.37 -1.44 -2.38
C PHE A 17 18.10 -0.92 -3.80
N ARG A 18 19.15 -0.68 -4.59
CA ARG A 18 19.03 -0.19 -5.98
C ARG A 18 18.38 -1.18 -6.96
N ASP A 19 18.27 -2.47 -6.62
CA ASP A 19 17.96 -3.54 -7.58
C ASP A 19 16.55 -4.16 -7.42
N ARG A 20 15.73 -3.70 -6.46
CA ARG A 20 14.38 -4.26 -6.19
C ARG A 20 13.21 -3.46 -6.75
N THR A 21 13.44 -2.21 -7.16
CA THR A 21 12.44 -1.39 -7.88
C THR A 21 12.20 -1.89 -9.31
N ILE A 22 13.16 -2.63 -9.88
CA ILE A 22 13.15 -3.11 -11.27
C ILE A 22 12.18 -4.29 -11.50
N ARG A 23 11.81 -5.06 -10.46
CA ARG A 23 10.91 -6.24 -10.61
C ARG A 23 9.42 -5.97 -10.42
N ILE A 24 9.05 -4.83 -9.84
CA ILE A 24 7.65 -4.35 -9.86
C ILE A 24 7.28 -3.93 -11.30
N ARG A 25 8.27 -3.40 -12.04
CA ARG A 25 8.19 -3.00 -13.45
C ARG A 25 7.86 -4.15 -14.43
N GLU A 26 8.25 -5.39 -14.14
CA GLU A 26 8.16 -6.51 -15.11
C GLU A 26 6.86 -7.34 -15.04
N LEU A 27 6.08 -7.25 -13.96
CA LEU A 27 4.86 -8.08 -13.81
C LEU A 27 3.56 -7.35 -14.16
N PHE A 28 3.63 -6.04 -14.43
CA PHE A 28 2.56 -5.29 -15.11
C PHE A 28 2.49 -5.63 -16.62
N VAL A 29 3.54 -6.26 -17.17
CA VAL A 29 3.72 -6.50 -18.61
C VAL A 29 2.75 -7.53 -19.22
N ARG A 30 2.13 -8.42 -18.44
CA ARG A 30 1.21 -9.45 -19.01
C ARG A 30 -0.25 -9.04 -19.18
N LYS A 31 -0.63 -7.82 -18.76
CA LYS A 31 -1.89 -7.18 -19.21
C LYS A 31 -1.65 -6.06 -20.23
N GLN A 32 -0.39 -5.92 -20.68
CA GLN A 32 0.10 -4.89 -21.61
C GLN A 32 -0.06 -5.31 -23.09
N ASP A 33 -0.30 -6.59 -23.40
CA ASP A 33 -0.29 -7.15 -24.77
C ASP A 33 -1.41 -6.66 -25.73
N HIS A 34 -2.43 -5.93 -25.26
CA HIS A 34 -3.41 -5.31 -26.17
C HIS A 34 -3.19 -3.82 -26.42
N PHE A 35 -2.51 -3.11 -25.53
CA PHE A 35 -2.34 -1.65 -25.64
C PHE A 35 -0.92 -1.21 -26.04
N LEU A 36 0.05 -2.14 -26.10
CA LEU A 36 1.44 -1.88 -26.49
C LEU A 36 1.72 -1.82 -28.01
N LYS A 37 0.75 -2.06 -28.88
CA LYS A 37 1.01 -2.08 -30.34
C LYS A 37 1.39 -0.71 -30.93
N GLU A 38 1.21 0.40 -30.22
CA GLU A 38 1.43 1.75 -30.78
C GLU A 38 2.63 2.54 -30.21
N ALA A 39 3.28 2.10 -29.13
CA ALA A 39 4.34 2.91 -28.48
C ALA A 39 5.79 2.41 -28.69
N ASP A 40 6.00 1.16 -29.10
CA ASP A 40 7.34 0.55 -29.22
C ASP A 40 8.02 0.72 -30.59
N ALA A 41 7.59 1.69 -31.40
CA ALA A 41 8.30 2.04 -32.64
C ALA A 41 9.61 2.83 -32.40
N MET A 42 9.96 3.23 -31.17
CA MET A 42 11.13 4.10 -30.93
C MET A 42 11.97 3.71 -29.69
N THR A 43 12.94 2.81 -29.94
CA THR A 43 14.37 2.86 -29.49
C THR A 43 14.76 2.43 -28.05
N GLY A 44 15.46 1.26 -27.93
CA GLY A 44 15.92 0.56 -26.71
C GLY A 44 17.26 1.02 -26.08
N SER A 45 17.91 0.30 -25.14
CA SER A 45 17.92 -1.15 -24.85
C SER A 45 18.17 -1.52 -23.35
N ASP A 46 17.47 -2.55 -22.87
CA ASP A 46 17.84 -3.46 -21.77
C ASP A 46 17.93 -4.87 -22.40
N ASP A 47 19.07 -5.55 -22.27
CA ASP A 47 19.46 -6.71 -23.09
C ASP A 47 18.86 -8.05 -22.61
N ARG A 48 17.68 -7.99 -21.97
CA ARG A 48 16.89 -9.17 -21.57
C ARG A 48 15.77 -9.40 -22.58
N PRO A 49 15.58 -10.63 -23.09
CA PRO A 49 14.53 -10.87 -24.08
C PRO A 49 13.13 -10.63 -23.49
N SER A 50 12.46 -9.58 -23.96
CA SER A 50 11.11 -9.12 -23.57
C SER A 50 9.97 -9.96 -24.19
N GLY A 51 10.17 -11.27 -24.28
CA GLY A 51 9.19 -12.22 -24.83
C GLY A 51 8.53 -13.13 -23.79
N PRO A 52 7.41 -13.79 -24.12
CA PRO A 52 6.80 -14.78 -23.24
C PRO A 52 7.79 -15.91 -22.92
N LEU A 53 7.83 -16.31 -21.64
CA LEU A 53 8.74 -17.37 -21.18
C LEU A 53 8.65 -18.61 -22.09
N PRO A 54 9.79 -19.17 -22.54
CA PRO A 54 9.82 -20.37 -23.35
C PRO A 54 9.02 -21.49 -22.69
N ARG A 55 8.34 -22.31 -23.50
CA ARG A 55 7.54 -23.44 -23.02
C ARG A 55 8.35 -24.35 -22.08
N SER A 56 9.63 -24.56 -22.36
CA SER A 56 10.54 -25.34 -21.50
C SER A 56 10.73 -24.73 -20.10
N VAL A 57 10.87 -23.40 -20.00
CA VAL A 57 10.97 -22.69 -18.71
C VAL A 57 9.64 -22.74 -17.97
N ARG A 58 8.52 -22.53 -18.67
CA ARG A 58 7.17 -22.58 -18.09
C ARG A 58 6.86 -23.96 -17.51
N THR A 59 7.07 -25.03 -18.28
CA THR A 59 6.85 -26.41 -17.84
C THR A 59 7.70 -26.76 -16.61
N ALA A 60 8.97 -26.34 -16.58
CA ALA A 60 9.84 -26.56 -15.43
C ALA A 60 9.35 -25.81 -14.17
N LEU A 61 8.91 -24.56 -14.31
CA LEU A 61 8.34 -23.77 -13.21
C LEU A 61 7.02 -24.37 -12.70
N ASP A 62 6.14 -24.82 -13.60
CA ASP A 62 4.86 -25.44 -13.25
C ASP A 62 5.09 -26.73 -12.45
N ALA A 63 6.06 -27.56 -12.86
CA ALA A 63 6.43 -28.80 -12.17
C ALA A 63 6.96 -28.55 -10.76
N MET A 64 7.86 -27.57 -10.63
CA MET A 64 8.38 -27.17 -9.32
C MET A 64 7.29 -26.58 -8.41
N SER A 65 6.15 -26.13 -8.94
CA SER A 65 5.07 -25.46 -8.18
C SER A 65 3.90 -26.41 -7.84
N ASN A 66 3.80 -27.55 -8.54
CA ASN A 66 2.69 -28.51 -8.41
C ASN A 66 2.99 -29.70 -7.50
N THR A 67 4.19 -29.80 -6.91
CA THR A 67 4.54 -30.92 -6.04
C THR A 67 5.42 -30.43 -4.88
N SER A 68 4.79 -30.07 -3.75
CA SER A 68 5.43 -29.46 -2.58
C SER A 68 6.40 -30.40 -1.85
N GLU A 69 6.24 -31.71 -1.97
CA GLU A 69 7.05 -32.71 -1.25
C GLU A 69 8.10 -33.41 -2.12
N ARG A 70 8.02 -33.26 -3.46
CA ARG A 70 8.93 -33.93 -4.39
C ARG A 70 10.17 -33.09 -4.64
N ARG A 71 11.34 -33.70 -4.50
CA ARG A 71 12.63 -33.09 -4.86
C ARG A 71 12.88 -33.27 -6.35
N TRP A 72 12.91 -32.18 -7.09
CA TRP A 72 13.22 -32.17 -8.51
C TRP A 72 14.72 -32.08 -8.76
N THR A 73 15.21 -32.85 -9.71
CA THR A 73 16.55 -32.67 -10.29
C THR A 73 16.47 -31.86 -11.59
N VAL A 74 17.56 -31.19 -11.96
CA VAL A 74 17.64 -30.47 -13.25
C VAL A 74 17.42 -31.43 -14.43
N ALA A 75 17.84 -32.68 -14.31
CA ALA A 75 17.66 -33.71 -15.32
C ALA A 75 16.17 -34.05 -15.52
N GLU A 76 15.42 -34.29 -14.43
CA GLU A 76 13.98 -34.56 -14.51
C GLU A 76 13.20 -33.38 -15.09
N LEU A 77 13.54 -32.15 -14.68
CA LEU A 77 12.89 -30.94 -15.19
C LEU A 77 13.17 -30.73 -16.68
N ALA A 78 14.37 -31.07 -17.14
CA ALA A 78 14.74 -31.00 -18.54
C ALA A 78 13.95 -32.02 -19.38
N VAL A 79 13.85 -33.26 -18.89
CA VAL A 79 13.03 -34.32 -19.50
C VAL A 79 11.57 -33.88 -19.60
N LEU A 80 11.00 -33.36 -18.51
CA LEU A 80 9.62 -32.89 -18.47
C LEU A 80 9.39 -31.69 -19.41
N ALA A 81 10.37 -30.80 -19.51
CA ALA A 81 10.34 -29.64 -20.39
C ALA A 81 10.61 -29.96 -21.87
N GLY A 82 10.92 -31.22 -22.20
CA GLY A 82 11.21 -31.67 -23.57
C GLY A 82 12.51 -31.10 -24.14
N VAL A 83 13.50 -30.77 -23.29
CA VAL A 83 14.78 -30.16 -23.70
C VAL A 83 15.96 -30.79 -22.97
N SER A 84 17.19 -30.56 -23.45
CA SER A 84 18.40 -30.96 -22.71
C SER A 84 18.59 -30.11 -21.44
N GLY A 85 19.31 -30.66 -20.44
CA GLY A 85 19.63 -29.93 -19.20
C GLY A 85 20.40 -28.63 -19.44
N ARG A 86 21.32 -28.60 -20.41
CA ARG A 86 22.06 -27.39 -20.81
C ARG A 86 21.12 -26.35 -21.44
N THR A 87 20.17 -26.79 -22.26
CA THR A 87 19.17 -25.91 -22.88
C THR A 87 18.25 -25.30 -21.81
N LEU A 88 17.76 -26.10 -20.87
CA LEU A 88 16.94 -25.60 -19.77
C LEU A 88 17.71 -24.59 -18.90
N GLN A 89 18.96 -24.90 -18.55
CA GLN A 89 19.80 -24.01 -17.77
C GLN A 89 20.08 -22.68 -18.48
N ARG A 90 20.39 -22.74 -19.78
CA ARG A 90 20.56 -21.55 -20.62
C ARG A 90 19.27 -20.73 -20.67
N HIS A 91 18.12 -21.35 -20.93
CA HIS A 91 16.85 -20.63 -20.98
C HIS A 91 16.49 -19.99 -19.63
N CYS A 92 16.66 -20.70 -18.51
CA CYS A 92 16.43 -20.10 -17.19
C CYS A 92 17.39 -18.94 -16.92
N ARG A 93 18.69 -19.06 -17.27
CA ARG A 93 19.65 -17.97 -17.10
C ARG A 93 19.28 -16.75 -17.94
N THR A 94 18.97 -16.96 -19.22
CA THR A 94 18.62 -15.90 -20.19
C THR A 94 17.32 -15.20 -19.84
N PHE A 95 16.27 -15.93 -19.42
CA PHE A 95 14.94 -15.35 -19.22
C PHE A 95 14.60 -15.03 -17.75
N LEU A 96 15.28 -15.63 -16.77
CA LEU A 96 15.00 -15.43 -15.33
C LEU A 96 16.21 -14.91 -14.55
N GLY A 97 17.38 -14.76 -15.20
CA GLY A 97 18.64 -14.38 -14.55
C GLY A 97 19.19 -15.44 -13.60
N LYS A 98 18.59 -16.64 -13.53
CA LYS A 98 18.90 -17.68 -12.54
C LYS A 98 18.91 -19.06 -13.19
N SER A 99 19.79 -19.93 -12.71
CA SER A 99 19.78 -21.35 -13.05
C SER A 99 18.60 -22.08 -12.38
N PRO A 100 18.16 -23.23 -12.92
CA PRO A 100 17.10 -24.04 -12.30
C PRO A 100 17.43 -24.42 -10.85
N GLN A 101 18.71 -24.67 -10.53
CA GLN A 101 19.17 -25.00 -9.18
C GLN A 101 19.02 -23.82 -8.22
N GLU A 102 19.32 -22.59 -8.66
CA GLU A 102 19.12 -21.37 -7.86
C GLU A 102 17.63 -21.12 -7.62
N ILE A 103 16.78 -21.36 -8.61
CA ILE A 103 15.31 -21.23 -8.48
C ILE A 103 14.74 -22.23 -7.46
N MET A 104 15.16 -23.49 -7.51
CA MET A 104 14.75 -24.50 -6.54
C MET A 104 15.25 -24.16 -5.13
N ARG A 105 16.51 -23.72 -5.01
CA ARG A 105 17.10 -23.31 -3.73
C ARG A 105 16.37 -22.12 -3.10
N ASP A 106 15.99 -21.15 -3.92
CA ASP A 106 15.22 -19.98 -3.48
C ASP A 106 13.87 -20.39 -2.89
N ARG A 107 13.15 -21.30 -3.55
CA ARG A 107 11.89 -21.84 -3.06
C ARG A 107 12.03 -22.63 -1.77
N SER A 108 13.12 -23.41 -1.64
CA SER A 108 13.45 -24.09 -0.38
C SER A 108 13.68 -23.09 0.77
N PHE A 109 14.31 -21.94 0.51
CA PHE A 109 14.45 -20.89 1.53
C PHE A 109 13.11 -20.26 1.91
N ASP A 110 12.23 -20.00 0.93
CA ASP A 110 10.90 -19.45 1.20
C ASP A 110 10.02 -20.44 1.99
N CYS A 111 10.14 -21.74 1.70
CA CYS A 111 9.52 -22.80 2.48
C CYS A 111 10.00 -22.78 3.95
N ALA A 112 11.30 -22.70 4.17
CA ALA A 112 11.86 -22.65 5.53
C ALA A 112 11.38 -21.41 6.29
N ARG A 113 11.31 -20.26 5.61
CA ARG A 113 10.80 -19.03 6.20
C ARG A 113 9.33 -19.17 6.64
N ARG A 114 8.47 -19.77 5.82
CA ARG A 114 7.06 -20.03 6.19
C ARG A 114 6.96 -20.90 7.44
N GLU A 115 7.75 -21.97 7.54
CA GLU A 115 7.77 -22.83 8.73
C GLU A 115 8.25 -22.08 10.00
N PHE A 116 9.25 -21.20 9.89
CA PHE A 116 9.68 -20.38 11.02
C PHE A 116 8.66 -19.34 11.44
N LEU A 117 7.91 -18.76 10.48
CA LEU A 117 6.88 -17.77 10.75
C LEU A 117 5.62 -18.38 11.40
N ARG A 118 5.34 -19.67 11.16
CA ARG A 118 4.23 -20.42 11.78
C ARG A 118 4.37 -20.68 13.29
N GLY A 119 5.55 -20.46 13.86
CA GLY A 119 5.75 -20.31 15.31
C GLY A 119 5.16 -21.43 16.18
N ARG A 120 5.69 -22.66 16.09
CA ARG A 120 5.52 -23.65 17.17
C ARG A 120 6.63 -23.45 18.21
N PRO A 121 6.35 -23.50 19.52
CA PRO A 121 7.36 -23.30 20.58
C PRO A 121 8.57 -24.24 20.47
N GLU A 122 8.37 -25.39 19.82
CA GLU A 122 9.37 -26.46 19.68
C GLU A 122 10.10 -26.46 18.32
N THR A 123 9.84 -25.48 17.44
CA THR A 123 10.43 -25.45 16.10
C THR A 123 11.95 -25.31 16.18
N ARG A 124 12.68 -26.36 15.79
CA ARG A 124 14.16 -26.32 15.66
C ARG A 124 14.57 -25.95 14.25
N VAL A 125 15.55 -25.04 14.14
CA VAL A 125 16.13 -24.58 12.87
C VAL A 125 16.60 -25.75 12.00
N MET A 126 17.19 -26.78 12.61
CA MET A 126 17.72 -27.94 11.90
C MET A 126 16.61 -28.81 11.27
N ASP A 127 15.50 -29.01 11.99
CA ASP A 127 14.38 -29.84 11.52
C ASP A 127 13.70 -29.20 10.30
N VAL A 128 13.48 -27.89 10.37
CA VAL A 128 12.94 -27.10 9.25
C VAL A 128 13.91 -27.11 8.07
N ALA A 129 15.20 -26.90 8.32
CA ALA A 129 16.20 -26.92 7.26
C ALA A 129 16.23 -28.28 6.52
N LEU A 130 16.16 -29.39 7.25
CA LEU A 130 16.08 -30.74 6.69
C LEU A 130 14.81 -30.95 5.85
N ARG A 131 13.65 -30.56 6.39
CA ARG A 131 12.36 -30.65 5.67
C ARG A 131 12.37 -29.84 4.38
N CYS A 132 12.96 -28.65 4.39
CA CYS A 132 13.07 -27.79 3.21
C CYS A 132 14.20 -28.19 2.25
N GLY A 133 14.92 -29.28 2.52
CA GLY A 133 15.90 -29.88 1.61
C GLY A 133 17.35 -29.40 1.78
N PHE A 134 17.68 -28.75 2.90
CA PHE A 134 19.04 -28.36 3.24
C PHE A 134 19.72 -29.41 4.12
N THR A 135 20.86 -29.93 3.65
CA THR A 135 21.69 -30.88 4.40
C THR A 135 22.90 -30.22 5.09
N HIS A 136 23.18 -28.96 4.77
CA HIS A 136 24.30 -28.19 5.34
C HIS A 136 23.80 -26.96 6.10
N PHE A 137 23.69 -27.07 7.42
CA PHE A 137 23.05 -26.07 8.29
C PHE A 137 23.77 -24.72 8.36
N GLY A 138 25.11 -24.71 8.29
CA GLY A 138 25.88 -23.46 8.26
C GLY A 138 25.65 -22.67 6.97
N ARG A 139 25.67 -23.35 5.81
CA ARG A 139 25.39 -22.73 4.50
C ARG A 139 23.93 -22.31 4.38
N PHE A 140 23.01 -23.09 4.93
CA PHE A 140 21.61 -22.72 5.05
C PHE A 140 21.46 -21.41 5.84
N SER A 141 22.04 -21.31 7.03
CA SER A 141 21.89 -20.11 7.88
C SER A 141 22.50 -18.86 7.23
N ILE A 142 23.66 -18.99 6.59
CA ILE A 142 24.29 -17.89 5.84
C ILE A 142 23.43 -17.49 4.64
N GLY A 143 22.97 -18.46 3.84
CA GLY A 143 22.12 -18.19 2.67
C GLY A 143 20.76 -17.60 3.05
N TYR A 144 20.18 -18.08 4.16
CA TYR A 144 18.94 -17.57 4.73
C TYR A 144 19.13 -16.11 5.17
N ARG A 145 20.21 -15.81 5.92
CA ARG A 145 20.54 -14.43 6.33
C ARG A 145 20.80 -13.52 5.15
N HIS A 146 21.54 -13.98 4.15
CA HIS A 146 21.79 -13.22 2.93
C HIS A 146 20.48 -12.89 2.17
N ARG A 147 19.52 -13.83 2.14
CA ARG A 147 18.25 -13.65 1.44
C ARG A 147 17.26 -12.76 2.21
N PHE A 148 17.15 -12.97 3.52
CA PHE A 148 16.07 -12.40 4.34
C PHE A 148 16.51 -11.31 5.32
N GLY A 149 17.81 -11.03 5.40
CA GLY A 149 18.38 -10.00 6.29
C GLY A 149 18.45 -10.39 7.76
N GLU A 150 18.03 -11.60 8.10
CA GLU A 150 17.98 -12.15 9.47
C GLU A 150 18.30 -13.64 9.43
N THR A 151 18.86 -14.19 10.50
CA THR A 151 19.10 -15.63 10.68
C THR A 151 17.80 -16.36 11.00
N PRO A 152 17.73 -17.69 10.75
CA PRO A 152 16.57 -18.50 11.14
C PRO A 152 16.19 -18.36 12.61
N SER A 153 17.20 -18.34 13.50
CA SER A 153 17.00 -18.19 14.95
C SER A 153 16.44 -16.82 15.32
N GLU A 154 16.83 -15.76 14.61
CA GLU A 154 16.25 -14.43 14.79
C GLU A 154 14.79 -14.37 14.33
N THR A 155 14.44 -15.01 13.21
CA THR A 155 13.04 -15.14 12.76
C THR A 155 12.19 -15.83 13.83
N ILE A 156 12.65 -16.98 14.37
CA ILE A 156 11.95 -17.72 15.43
C ILE A 156 11.87 -16.89 16.71
N SER A 157 12.98 -16.31 17.16
CA SER A 157 13.02 -15.52 18.40
C SER A 157 12.17 -14.26 18.33
N ARG A 158 12.01 -13.67 17.14
CA ARG A 158 11.07 -12.57 16.91
C ARG A 158 9.63 -13.07 17.04
N GLN A 159 9.30 -14.21 16.45
CA GLN A 159 7.95 -14.78 16.55
C GLN A 159 7.58 -15.19 17.97
N VAL A 160 8.51 -15.83 18.69
CA VAL A 160 8.32 -16.20 20.10
C VAL A 160 8.15 -14.95 20.98
N ARG A 161 8.97 -13.91 20.79
CA ARG A 161 8.80 -12.63 21.52
C ARG A 161 7.50 -11.90 21.18
N LEU A 162 7.05 -11.97 19.93
CA LEU A 162 5.72 -11.47 19.54
C LEU A 162 4.62 -12.26 20.25
N ALA A 163 4.69 -13.59 20.23
CA ALA A 163 3.72 -14.47 20.87
C ALA A 163 3.70 -14.30 22.41
N ASP A 164 4.85 -14.17 23.05
CA ASP A 164 4.99 -14.00 24.50
C ASP A 164 4.70 -12.56 24.95
N GLY A 165 5.07 -11.55 24.14
CA GLY A 165 4.69 -10.15 24.33
C GLY A 165 3.19 -9.92 24.16
N LEU A 166 2.54 -10.70 23.28
CA LEU A 166 1.10 -10.80 23.25
C LEU A 166 0.62 -11.49 24.53
N LYS A 167 0.99 -12.75 24.81
CA LYS A 167 0.51 -13.51 26.00
C LYS A 167 0.64 -12.78 27.34
N SER A 168 1.74 -12.07 27.57
CA SER A 168 1.98 -11.29 28.79
C SER A 168 1.10 -10.03 28.89
N ARG A 169 0.70 -9.42 27.77
CA ARG A 169 -0.34 -8.38 27.74
C ARG A 169 -1.75 -8.93 28.06
N TRP A 170 -1.96 -10.24 27.96
CA TRP A 170 -3.26 -10.90 28.15
C TRP A 170 -3.45 -11.57 29.52
N GLN A 171 -2.43 -11.61 30.41
CA GLN A 171 -2.54 -12.25 31.73
C GLN A 171 -2.97 -11.30 32.88
N GLY A 172 -3.28 -10.04 32.59
CA GLY A 172 -3.87 -9.11 33.55
C GLY A 172 -5.32 -8.79 33.19
N GLY A 173 -6.24 -8.97 34.14
CA GLY A 173 -7.69 -8.81 33.94
C GLY A 173 -8.10 -7.44 33.38
N ARG A 174 -8.44 -7.44 32.10
CA ARG A 174 -9.57 -6.77 31.45
C ARG A 174 -9.63 -7.36 30.04
N THR A 175 -10.69 -8.11 29.72
CA THR A 175 -11.03 -8.41 28.33
C THR A 175 -11.39 -7.10 27.64
N SER A 176 -10.41 -6.30 27.23
CA SER A 176 -10.68 -5.11 26.44
C SER A 176 -11.00 -5.58 25.03
N TRP A 177 -12.28 -5.76 24.76
CA TRP A 177 -12.87 -5.82 23.42
C TRP A 177 -12.67 -4.52 22.60
N ASP A 178 -11.66 -3.72 22.95
CA ASP A 178 -11.36 -2.39 22.42
C ASP A 178 -10.34 -2.44 21.26
N GLU A 179 -9.63 -3.57 21.10
CA GLU A 179 -8.77 -3.81 19.95
C GLU A 179 -9.46 -4.78 18.97
N PRO A 180 -9.61 -4.43 17.68
CA PRO A 180 -10.39 -5.22 16.71
C PRO A 180 -9.64 -6.48 16.29
N MET A 181 -9.70 -7.49 17.15
CA MET A 181 -9.11 -8.78 16.85
C MET A 181 -9.92 -9.52 15.80
N ILE A 182 -9.21 -10.13 14.86
CA ILE A 182 -9.77 -11.00 13.83
C ILE A 182 -9.41 -12.44 14.16
N HIS A 183 -10.41 -13.30 14.22
CA HIS A 183 -10.19 -14.73 14.21
C HIS A 183 -10.29 -15.26 12.77
N LEU A 184 -9.26 -15.98 12.32
CA LEU A 184 -9.33 -16.69 11.05
C LEU A 184 -10.08 -18.02 11.28
N GLY A 185 -11.35 -18.04 10.87
CA GLY A 185 -12.19 -19.22 10.89
C GLY A 185 -11.86 -20.19 9.74
N PRO A 186 -12.58 -21.32 9.66
CA PRO A 186 -12.32 -22.33 8.65
C PRO A 186 -12.53 -21.75 7.24
N ILE A 187 -11.63 -22.14 6.33
CA ILE A 187 -11.84 -22.00 4.89
C ILE A 187 -12.33 -23.36 4.39
N GLU A 188 -13.61 -23.45 4.03
CA GLU A 188 -14.19 -24.67 3.48
C GLU A 188 -13.53 -25.04 2.16
N ALA A 189 -13.08 -26.27 2.02
CA ALA A 189 -12.42 -26.73 0.81
C ALA A 189 -12.55 -28.26 0.68
N ASP A 190 -12.52 -28.74 -0.56
CA ASP A 190 -12.43 -30.17 -0.84
C ASP A 190 -11.12 -30.77 -0.26
N SER A 191 -11.19 -32.02 0.19
CA SER A 191 -10.05 -32.75 0.76
C SER A 191 -8.78 -32.73 -0.12
N SER A 192 -8.96 -32.77 -1.45
CA SER A 192 -7.87 -32.80 -2.43
C SER A 192 -7.02 -31.51 -2.46
N ILE A 193 -7.59 -30.39 -2.05
CA ILE A 193 -6.90 -29.09 -2.03
C ILE A 193 -6.68 -28.54 -0.61
N ARG A 194 -7.11 -29.29 0.41
CA ARG A 194 -7.07 -28.85 1.82
C ARG A 194 -5.68 -28.40 2.28
N PRO A 195 -4.57 -29.12 2.02
CA PRO A 195 -3.24 -28.68 2.46
C PRO A 195 -2.84 -27.31 1.89
N ARG A 196 -3.24 -27.01 0.65
CA ARG A 196 -2.92 -25.75 -0.01
C ARG A 196 -3.81 -24.60 0.48
N VAL A 197 -5.03 -24.90 0.89
CA VAL A 197 -5.92 -23.92 1.55
C VAL A 197 -5.45 -23.59 2.96
N ASP A 198 -4.95 -24.58 3.70
CA ASP A 198 -4.33 -24.35 5.01
C ASP A 198 -3.07 -23.47 4.89
N ASP A 199 -2.24 -23.69 3.85
CA ASP A 199 -1.11 -22.80 3.49
C ASP A 199 -1.57 -21.34 3.23
N ILE A 200 -2.70 -21.15 2.54
CA ILE A 200 -3.27 -19.81 2.27
C ILE A 200 -3.76 -19.16 3.58
N ALA A 201 -4.47 -19.92 4.42
CA ALA A 201 -4.95 -19.43 5.71
C ALA A 201 -3.78 -18.98 6.61
N ASP A 202 -2.73 -19.80 6.73
CA ASP A 202 -1.55 -19.47 7.51
C ASP A 202 -0.86 -18.20 7.00
N GLU A 203 -0.70 -18.07 5.68
CA GLU A 203 -0.05 -16.90 5.09
C GLU A 203 -0.89 -15.63 5.26
N ILE A 204 -2.23 -15.73 5.20
CA ILE A 204 -3.14 -14.61 5.53
C ILE A 204 -2.91 -14.18 6.98
N ALA A 205 -2.86 -15.12 7.93
CA ALA A 205 -2.62 -14.81 9.34
C ALA A 205 -1.24 -14.15 9.55
N VAL A 206 -0.20 -14.66 8.89
CA VAL A 206 1.15 -14.07 8.93
C VAL A 206 1.16 -12.66 8.33
N ALA A 207 0.50 -12.45 7.19
CA ALA A 207 0.39 -11.14 6.55
C ALA A 207 -0.34 -10.13 7.44
N MET A 208 -1.41 -10.53 8.13
CA MET A 208 -2.12 -9.69 9.11
C MET A 208 -1.17 -9.27 10.24
N MET A 209 -0.47 -10.23 10.86
CA MET A 209 0.45 -9.93 11.96
C MET A 209 1.60 -9.01 11.52
N ARG A 210 2.13 -9.18 10.29
CA ARG A 210 3.20 -8.34 9.74
C ARG A 210 2.80 -6.87 9.63
N ILE A 211 1.53 -6.57 9.38
CA ILE A 211 1.01 -5.21 9.28
C ILE A 211 0.40 -4.68 10.59
N GLY A 212 0.56 -5.40 11.70
CA GLY A 212 0.03 -5.00 13.00
C GLY A 212 -1.46 -5.25 13.20
N MET A 213 -2.09 -6.07 12.36
CA MET A 213 -3.48 -6.48 12.54
C MET A 213 -3.55 -7.68 13.50
N PRO A 214 -4.18 -7.54 14.69
CA PRO A 214 -4.15 -8.58 15.71
C PRO A 214 -5.04 -9.77 15.32
N VAL A 215 -4.45 -10.96 15.34
CA VAL A 215 -5.12 -12.22 15.04
C VAL A 215 -5.36 -13.01 16.33
N ALA A 216 -6.62 -13.39 16.59
CA ALA A 216 -6.98 -14.18 17.75
C ALA A 216 -6.87 -15.68 17.45
N ALA A 217 -6.20 -16.41 18.34
CA ALA A 217 -6.12 -17.87 18.27
C ALA A 217 -7.51 -18.52 18.48
N GLU A 218 -8.27 -18.03 19.46
CA GLU A 218 -9.60 -18.54 19.77
C GLU A 218 -10.70 -17.63 19.23
N PRO A 219 -11.80 -18.20 18.68
CA PRO A 219 -12.92 -17.41 18.19
C PRO A 219 -13.47 -16.49 19.26
N ARG A 220 -13.56 -16.97 20.52
CA ARG A 220 -14.15 -16.24 21.65
C ARG A 220 -13.41 -14.95 22.00
N SER A 221 -12.15 -14.82 21.60
CA SER A 221 -11.34 -13.64 21.86
C SER A 221 -11.38 -12.62 20.72
N ALA A 222 -12.09 -12.91 19.63
CA ALA A 222 -12.24 -12.02 18.49
C ALA A 222 -13.65 -11.44 18.37
N ARG A 223 -13.70 -10.14 18.03
CA ARG A 223 -14.92 -9.47 17.58
C ARG A 223 -15.24 -9.85 16.13
N TYR A 224 -14.23 -9.93 15.29
CA TYR A 224 -14.41 -10.21 13.86
C TYR A 224 -13.98 -11.63 13.52
N GLN A 225 -14.68 -12.24 12.57
CA GLN A 225 -14.33 -13.55 12.03
C GLN A 225 -14.13 -13.46 10.53
N LEU A 226 -12.94 -13.84 10.06
CA LEU A 226 -12.68 -14.04 8.64
C LEU A 226 -12.90 -15.51 8.32
N VAL A 227 -13.92 -15.81 7.52
CA VAL A 227 -14.23 -17.17 7.05
C VAL A 227 -14.17 -17.23 5.54
N GLY A 228 -14.00 -18.43 5.00
CA GLY A 228 -13.95 -18.59 3.55
C GLY A 228 -14.49 -19.91 3.04
N ALA A 229 -14.63 -19.98 1.73
CA ALA A 229 -14.89 -21.22 1.02
C ALA A 229 -14.23 -21.18 -0.36
N VAL A 230 -13.60 -22.29 -0.73
CA VAL A 230 -13.17 -22.54 -2.11
C VAL A 230 -14.29 -23.29 -2.83
N ARG A 231 -14.75 -22.73 -3.94
CA ARG A 231 -15.78 -23.32 -4.81
C ARG A 231 -15.23 -23.55 -6.21
N GLY A 232 -15.80 -24.52 -6.92
CA GLY A 232 -15.38 -24.90 -8.28
C GLY A 232 -14.25 -25.92 -8.32
N THR A 233 -13.88 -26.33 -9.53
CA THR A 233 -12.85 -27.35 -9.80
C THR A 233 -11.88 -26.89 -10.90
N GLY A 234 -10.63 -27.36 -10.86
CA GLY A 234 -9.60 -27.01 -11.84
C GLY A 234 -9.35 -25.50 -11.94
N ARG A 235 -9.15 -24.99 -13.17
CA ARG A 235 -8.91 -23.56 -13.46
C ARG A 235 -10.11 -22.63 -13.19
N GLY A 236 -11.24 -23.18 -12.76
CA GLY A 236 -12.44 -22.42 -12.38
C GLY A 236 -12.61 -22.25 -10.87
N GLN A 237 -11.60 -22.62 -10.06
CA GLN A 237 -11.65 -22.48 -8.62
C GLN A 237 -11.71 -21.01 -8.19
N ARG A 238 -12.49 -20.73 -7.15
CA ARG A 238 -12.66 -19.39 -6.59
C ARG A 238 -12.64 -19.47 -5.07
N LEU A 239 -11.81 -18.64 -4.44
CA LEU A 239 -11.81 -18.44 -3.00
C LEU A 239 -12.70 -17.23 -2.70
N LEU A 240 -13.74 -17.47 -1.90
CA LEU A 240 -14.60 -16.43 -1.36
C LEU A 240 -14.24 -16.26 0.11
N LEU A 241 -13.88 -15.04 0.51
CA LEU A 241 -13.60 -14.65 1.89
C LEU A 241 -14.67 -13.67 2.37
N ARG A 242 -15.07 -13.78 3.63
CA ARG A 242 -16.08 -12.93 4.26
C ARG A 242 -15.62 -12.55 5.65
N LEU A 243 -15.65 -11.25 5.96
CA LEU A 243 -15.45 -10.75 7.31
C LEU A 243 -16.81 -10.51 7.97
N ILE A 244 -17.01 -11.12 9.13
CA ILE A 244 -18.27 -11.10 9.88
C ILE A 244 -18.03 -10.47 11.24
N ASP A 245 -18.86 -9.50 11.62
CA ASP A 245 -18.97 -9.03 13.00
C ASP A 245 -19.73 -10.08 13.81
N ARG A 246 -19.06 -10.70 14.79
CA ARG A 246 -19.63 -11.80 15.58
C ARG A 246 -20.70 -11.34 16.57
N HIS A 247 -20.76 -10.06 16.91
CA HIS A 247 -21.78 -9.55 17.83
C HIS A 247 -23.15 -9.44 17.14
N GLY A 248 -23.16 -8.94 15.90
CA GLY A 248 -24.38 -8.75 15.11
C GLY A 248 -24.64 -9.81 14.04
N GLY A 249 -23.71 -10.74 13.80
CA GLY A 249 -23.77 -11.69 12.67
C GLY A 249 -23.70 -11.02 11.29
N ARG A 250 -23.41 -9.71 11.24
CA ARG A 250 -23.41 -8.91 10.02
C ARG A 250 -22.13 -9.15 9.25
N GLN A 251 -22.26 -9.50 7.97
CA GLN A 251 -21.12 -9.45 7.05
C GLN A 251 -20.75 -7.98 6.80
N ILE A 252 -19.51 -7.61 7.10
CA ILE A 252 -18.99 -6.25 6.91
C ILE A 252 -18.10 -6.12 5.68
N TRP A 253 -17.57 -7.24 5.16
CA TRP A 253 -16.75 -7.25 3.95
C TRP A 253 -16.76 -8.63 3.29
N ALA A 254 -16.54 -8.66 1.98
CA ALA A 254 -16.32 -9.88 1.23
C ALA A 254 -15.32 -9.65 0.09
N HIS A 255 -14.60 -10.71 -0.27
CA HIS A 255 -13.61 -10.67 -1.34
C HIS A 255 -13.57 -11.98 -2.10
N ARG A 256 -13.31 -11.87 -3.40
CA ARG A 256 -13.27 -13.00 -4.33
C ARG A 256 -11.91 -13.04 -5.00
N ILE A 257 -11.28 -14.20 -4.93
CA ILE A 257 -10.04 -14.50 -5.64
C ILE A 257 -10.31 -15.62 -6.62
N ASP A 258 -9.97 -15.36 -7.88
CA ASP A 258 -10.03 -16.36 -8.94
C ASP A 258 -8.72 -17.16 -8.98
N ASP A 259 -8.84 -18.47 -9.21
CA ASP A 259 -7.75 -19.46 -9.25
C ASP A 259 -6.79 -19.39 -8.04
N PRO A 260 -7.31 -19.45 -6.80
CA PRO A 260 -6.51 -19.24 -5.58
C PRO A 260 -5.47 -20.34 -5.32
N VAL A 261 -5.68 -21.52 -5.90
CA VAL A 261 -4.93 -22.76 -5.65
C VAL A 261 -4.21 -23.21 -6.93
N GLY A 262 -4.30 -22.43 -8.01
CA GLY A 262 -3.68 -22.73 -9.30
C GLY A 262 -2.15 -22.84 -9.22
N ALA A 263 -1.55 -23.58 -10.15
CA ALA A 263 -0.11 -23.83 -10.21
C ALA A 263 0.77 -22.56 -10.13
N SER A 264 0.28 -21.46 -10.69
CA SER A 264 0.95 -20.15 -10.72
C SER A 264 0.59 -19.22 -9.56
N ALA A 265 -0.30 -19.62 -8.65
CA ALA A 265 -0.76 -18.80 -7.55
C ALA A 265 0.36 -18.60 -6.53
N ASP A 266 0.76 -17.34 -6.35
CA ASP A 266 1.69 -16.90 -5.31
C ASP A 266 0.90 -16.64 -4.02
N ILE A 267 1.07 -17.51 -3.04
CA ILE A 267 0.32 -17.49 -1.78
C ILE A 267 0.67 -16.25 -0.95
N GLU A 268 1.94 -15.83 -0.90
CA GLU A 268 2.36 -14.63 -0.15
C GLU A 268 1.71 -13.39 -0.76
N ARG A 269 1.73 -13.27 -2.09
CA ARG A 269 1.06 -12.16 -2.79
C ARG A 269 -0.45 -12.19 -2.60
N LEU A 270 -1.07 -13.37 -2.67
CA LEU A 270 -2.52 -13.53 -2.44
C LEU A 270 -2.87 -13.06 -1.04
N ALA A 271 -2.15 -13.53 -0.02
CA ALA A 271 -2.35 -13.15 1.37
C ALA A 271 -2.18 -11.64 1.59
N ALA A 272 -1.11 -11.04 1.06
CA ALA A 272 -0.89 -9.60 1.12
C ALA A 272 -2.04 -8.82 0.45
N GLY A 273 -2.55 -9.29 -0.70
CA GLY A 273 -3.69 -8.71 -1.38
C GLY A 273 -4.99 -8.79 -0.57
N VAL A 274 -5.26 -9.95 0.05
CA VAL A 274 -6.42 -10.13 0.96
C VAL A 274 -6.35 -9.16 2.12
N VAL A 275 -5.21 -9.09 2.80
CA VAL A 275 -5.03 -8.24 3.98
C VAL A 275 -5.12 -6.77 3.62
N GLY A 276 -4.53 -6.35 2.49
CA GLY A 276 -4.66 -5.00 1.95
C GLY A 276 -6.12 -4.62 1.64
N ALA A 277 -6.87 -5.52 1.01
CA ALA A 277 -8.28 -5.31 0.69
C ALA A 277 -9.20 -5.35 1.92
N LEU A 278 -8.80 -6.06 2.99
CA LEU A 278 -9.56 -6.16 4.24
C LEU A 278 -9.51 -4.87 5.07
N GLN A 279 -8.36 -4.19 5.08
CA GLN A 279 -8.09 -3.07 5.99
C GLN A 279 -9.11 -1.91 5.87
N PRO A 280 -9.51 -1.43 4.67
CA PRO A 280 -10.53 -0.39 4.54
C PRO A 280 -11.88 -0.80 5.11
N GLY A 281 -12.31 -2.04 4.83
CA GLY A 281 -13.59 -2.57 5.33
C GLY A 281 -13.63 -2.71 6.85
N LEU A 282 -12.53 -3.20 7.44
CA LEU A 282 -12.40 -3.26 8.91
C LEU A 282 -12.40 -1.86 9.53
N ARG A 283 -11.66 -0.91 8.95
CA ARG A 283 -11.64 0.48 9.44
C ARG A 283 -13.03 1.12 9.40
N ALA A 284 -13.77 0.93 8.31
CA ALA A 284 -15.13 1.45 8.17
C ALA A 284 -16.07 0.87 9.26
N ALA A 285 -16.01 -0.44 9.49
CA ALA A 285 -16.82 -1.08 10.54
C ALA A 285 -16.47 -0.55 11.95
N GLU A 286 -15.19 -0.34 12.23
CA GLU A 286 -14.74 0.24 13.50
C GLU A 286 -15.19 1.71 13.66
N ILE A 287 -15.18 2.49 12.59
CA ILE A 287 -15.69 3.87 12.57
C ILE A 287 -17.20 3.88 12.88
N ASP A 288 -17.99 3.05 12.21
CA ASP A 288 -19.45 2.94 12.42
C ASP A 288 -19.79 2.68 13.90
N GLN A 289 -19.00 1.81 14.56
CA GLN A 289 -19.21 1.48 15.97
C GLN A 289 -18.93 2.65 16.91
N VAL A 290 -17.88 3.44 16.67
CA VAL A 290 -17.53 4.57 17.56
C VAL A 290 -18.38 5.81 17.31
N LEU A 291 -19.04 5.91 16.14
CA LEU A 291 -19.94 7.02 15.82
C LEU A 291 -21.18 7.05 16.71
N VAL A 292 -21.72 5.88 17.08
CA VAL A 292 -22.96 5.77 17.88
C VAL A 292 -22.72 5.77 19.39
N ARG A 293 -21.48 5.61 19.85
CA ARG A 293 -21.11 5.61 21.28
C ARG A 293 -21.09 7.03 21.87
N PRO A 294 -21.41 7.24 23.15
CA PRO A 294 -21.26 8.54 23.81
C PRO A 294 -19.80 9.02 23.82
N LEU A 295 -19.57 10.31 23.54
CA LEU A 295 -18.21 10.89 23.47
C LEU A 295 -17.42 10.79 24.79
N ALA A 296 -18.11 10.72 25.93
CA ALA A 296 -17.48 10.60 27.26
C ALA A 296 -16.87 9.21 27.50
N GLU A 297 -17.26 8.21 26.72
CA GLU A 297 -16.81 6.81 26.86
C GLU A 297 -15.68 6.44 25.87
N LEU A 298 -15.21 7.41 25.07
CA LEU A 298 -14.22 7.16 24.02
C LEU A 298 -12.81 7.45 24.51
N GLY A 299 -11.91 6.49 24.31
CA GLY A 299 -10.48 6.69 24.50
C GLY A 299 -9.81 7.36 23.29
N PRO A 300 -8.48 7.60 23.36
CA PRO A 300 -7.74 8.25 22.28
C PRO A 300 -7.85 7.53 20.92
N ARG A 301 -7.89 6.20 20.93
CA ARG A 301 -8.06 5.38 19.72
C ARG A 301 -9.43 5.60 19.09
N GLU A 302 -10.50 5.49 19.87
CA GLU A 302 -11.86 5.66 19.36
C GLU A 302 -12.12 7.09 18.90
N LEU A 303 -11.59 8.09 19.60
CA LEU A 303 -11.66 9.48 19.18
C LEU A 303 -10.94 9.69 17.84
N ALA A 304 -9.75 9.09 17.65
CA ALA A 304 -9.05 9.14 16.36
C ALA A 304 -9.86 8.49 15.23
N LEU A 305 -10.48 7.34 15.47
CA LEU A 305 -11.36 6.68 14.49
C LEU A 305 -12.59 7.54 14.18
N ARG A 306 -13.23 8.10 15.21
CA ARG A 306 -14.41 8.97 15.05
C ARG A 306 -14.09 10.26 14.30
N ALA A 307 -12.85 10.75 14.39
CA ALA A 307 -12.39 11.91 13.63
C ALA A 307 -12.16 11.61 12.14
N MET A 308 -11.86 10.35 11.77
CA MET A 308 -11.45 10.01 10.39
C MET A 308 -12.44 10.48 9.31
N PRO A 309 -13.77 10.27 9.40
CA PRO A 309 -14.69 10.77 8.38
C PRO A 309 -14.54 12.28 8.11
N GLY A 310 -14.33 13.07 9.16
CA GLY A 310 -14.07 14.51 9.02
C GLY A 310 -12.73 14.82 8.35
N VAL A 311 -11.66 14.08 8.68
CA VAL A 311 -10.35 14.22 8.01
C VAL A 311 -10.43 13.86 6.52
N LEU A 312 -11.18 12.81 6.18
CA LEU A 312 -11.26 12.26 4.82
C LEU A 312 -12.25 13.01 3.91
N SER A 313 -13.20 13.75 4.50
CA SER A 313 -14.21 14.54 3.76
C SER A 313 -13.62 15.69 2.93
N LEU A 314 -12.45 16.20 3.32
CA LEU A 314 -11.78 17.35 2.70
C LEU A 314 -12.65 18.63 2.62
N ASP A 315 -13.62 18.79 3.52
CA ASP A 315 -14.41 20.02 3.70
C ASP A 315 -14.09 20.71 5.03
N GLU A 316 -14.35 22.02 5.10
CA GLU A 316 -13.99 22.86 6.25
C GLU A 316 -14.68 22.41 7.55
N ALA A 317 -15.98 22.10 7.49
CA ALA A 317 -16.77 21.73 8.66
C ALA A 317 -16.39 20.34 9.18
N GLY A 318 -16.10 19.38 8.29
CA GLY A 318 -15.56 18.07 8.61
C GLY A 318 -14.17 18.16 9.22
N ASN A 319 -13.30 18.99 8.64
CA ASN A 319 -11.95 19.25 9.14
C ASN A 319 -11.96 19.84 10.56
N ALA A 320 -12.79 20.85 10.82
CA ALA A 320 -12.94 21.47 12.14
C ALA A 320 -13.43 20.47 13.20
N ARG A 321 -14.47 19.68 12.90
CA ARG A 321 -14.97 18.63 13.81
C ARG A 321 -13.92 17.54 14.08
N ALA A 322 -13.15 17.16 13.07
CA ALA A 322 -12.08 16.20 13.23
C ALA A 322 -10.98 16.74 14.16
N LEU A 323 -10.60 18.01 14.01
CA LEU A 323 -9.59 18.64 14.85
C LEU A 323 -9.98 18.62 16.33
N GLU A 324 -11.23 19.00 16.65
CA GLU A 324 -11.74 18.98 18.03
C GLU A 324 -11.62 17.58 18.67
N LEU A 325 -12.02 16.53 17.95
CA LEU A 325 -11.91 15.15 18.44
C LEU A 325 -10.46 14.72 18.63
N LEU A 326 -9.56 15.13 17.73
CA LEU A 326 -8.14 14.78 17.78
C LEU A 326 -7.42 15.53 18.90
N GLU A 327 -7.78 16.78 19.16
CA GLU A 327 -7.27 17.56 20.29
C GLU A 327 -7.69 16.94 21.62
N ARG A 328 -8.96 16.53 21.74
CA ARG A 328 -9.43 15.76 22.91
C ARG A 328 -8.66 14.45 23.08
N ALA A 329 -8.40 13.72 22.00
CA ALA A 329 -7.60 12.49 22.05
C ALA A 329 -6.17 12.76 22.54
N LEU A 330 -5.55 13.84 22.06
CA LEU A 330 -4.19 14.25 22.44
C LEU A 330 -4.11 14.87 23.84
N ALA A 331 -5.21 15.43 24.35
CA ALA A 331 -5.30 15.86 25.75
C ALA A 331 -5.34 14.66 26.70
N CYS A 332 -6.04 13.57 26.31
CA CYS A 332 -6.05 12.31 27.06
C CYS A 332 -4.72 11.56 26.99
N ASP A 333 -4.14 11.43 25.80
CA ASP A 333 -2.83 10.83 25.58
C ASP A 333 -2.00 11.62 24.56
N PRO A 334 -1.08 12.50 25.02
CA PRO A 334 -0.21 13.27 24.14
C PRO A 334 0.74 12.43 23.28
N SER A 335 0.91 11.14 23.59
CA SER A 335 1.79 10.22 22.86
C SER A 335 1.07 9.40 21.79
N HIS A 336 -0.27 9.51 21.70
CA HIS A 336 -1.06 8.73 20.75
C HIS A 336 -0.74 9.11 19.29
N ALA A 337 0.05 8.27 18.63
CA ALA A 337 0.68 8.57 17.35
C ALA A 337 -0.31 8.77 16.19
N LEU A 338 -1.41 7.99 16.15
CA LEU A 338 -2.43 8.13 15.11
C LEU A 338 -3.19 9.46 15.22
N SER A 339 -3.54 9.89 16.43
CA SER A 339 -4.18 11.20 16.62
C SER A 339 -3.24 12.33 16.20
N ALA A 340 -1.96 12.26 16.56
CA ALA A 340 -0.98 13.25 16.13
C ALA A 340 -0.81 13.28 14.60
N ALA A 341 -0.78 12.13 13.94
CA ALA A 341 -0.66 12.04 12.48
C ALA A 341 -1.90 12.61 11.77
N LEU A 342 -3.10 12.25 12.22
CA LEU A 342 -4.35 12.77 11.65
C LEU A 342 -4.48 14.27 11.89
N ALA A 343 -4.11 14.77 13.07
CA ALA A 343 -4.13 16.20 13.37
C ALA A 343 -3.11 16.96 12.50
N ALA A 344 -1.92 16.38 12.28
CA ALA A 344 -0.94 16.95 11.36
C ALA A 344 -1.50 17.08 9.93
N TRP A 345 -2.24 16.08 9.47
CA TRP A 345 -2.90 16.13 8.16
C TRP A 345 -3.99 17.20 8.13
N VAL A 346 -4.83 17.28 9.16
CA VAL A 346 -5.87 18.31 9.30
C VAL A 346 -5.28 19.72 9.20
N HIS A 347 -4.21 20.03 9.95
CA HIS A 347 -3.52 21.32 9.85
C HIS A 347 -2.92 21.56 8.45
N ALA A 348 -2.39 20.53 7.80
CA ALA A 348 -1.88 20.64 6.43
C ALA A 348 -3.00 20.92 5.41
N GLN A 349 -4.17 20.31 5.56
CA GLN A 349 -5.36 20.58 4.74
C GLN A 349 -5.83 22.02 4.92
N ARG A 350 -5.85 22.52 6.16
CA ARG A 350 -6.26 23.90 6.45
C ARG A 350 -5.43 24.93 5.68
N VAL A 351 -4.13 24.67 5.53
CA VAL A 351 -3.22 25.48 4.70
C VAL A 351 -3.56 25.37 3.20
N VAL A 352 -3.63 24.14 2.67
CA VAL A 352 -3.73 23.93 1.20
C VAL A 352 -5.13 24.21 0.66
N TYR A 353 -6.16 24.04 1.48
CA TYR A 353 -7.56 24.25 1.09
C TYR A 353 -8.14 25.58 1.58
N HIS A 354 -7.32 26.45 2.18
CA HIS A 354 -7.73 27.78 2.65
C HIS A 354 -8.84 27.75 3.72
N PHE A 355 -8.76 26.81 4.66
CA PHE A 355 -9.69 26.74 5.81
C PHE A 355 -9.16 27.50 7.04
N THR A 356 -8.20 28.40 6.85
CA THR A 356 -7.54 29.13 7.93
C THR A 356 -7.13 30.54 7.51
N ALA A 357 -7.20 31.45 8.48
CA ALA A 357 -6.64 32.79 8.37
C ALA A 357 -5.15 32.84 8.77
N ASP A 358 -4.66 31.91 9.61
CA ASP A 358 -3.26 31.85 10.04
C ASP A 358 -2.53 30.63 9.46
N ILE A 359 -2.06 30.79 8.23
CA ILE A 359 -1.30 29.77 7.50
C ILE A 359 0.02 29.42 8.21
N ARG A 360 0.65 30.37 8.91
CA ARG A 360 1.95 30.15 9.55
C ARG A 360 1.79 29.25 10.78
N GLU A 361 0.78 29.52 11.60
CA GLU A 361 0.46 28.71 12.77
C GLU A 361 0.08 27.28 12.38
N ASP A 362 -0.86 27.10 11.44
CA ASP A 362 -1.29 25.78 10.98
C ASP A 362 -0.11 24.98 10.38
N ARG A 363 0.75 25.62 9.59
CA ARG A 363 1.97 24.97 9.07
C ARG A 363 2.92 24.54 10.19
N ALA A 364 3.16 25.39 11.18
CA ALA A 364 4.04 25.08 12.30
C ALA A 364 3.48 23.90 13.13
N ARG A 365 2.18 23.93 13.43
CA ARG A 365 1.50 22.90 14.20
C ARG A 365 1.46 21.56 13.47
N GLY A 366 1.17 21.57 12.17
CA GLY A 366 1.19 20.38 11.33
C GLY A 366 2.55 19.69 11.29
N LEU A 367 3.64 20.46 11.15
CA LEU A 367 5.00 19.91 11.16
C LEU A 367 5.40 19.32 12.52
N GLU A 368 5.04 19.99 13.61
CA GLU A 368 5.32 19.51 14.97
C GLU A 368 4.61 18.18 15.26
N LEU A 369 3.32 18.10 14.94
CA LEU A 369 2.52 16.88 15.13
C LEU A 369 3.00 15.72 14.24
N ALA A 370 3.40 16.00 12.99
CA ALA A 370 3.99 15.00 12.10
C ALA A 370 5.28 14.40 12.67
N ARG A 371 6.18 15.23 13.22
CA ARG A 371 7.41 14.77 13.89
C ARG A 371 7.11 13.94 15.13
N ARG A 372 6.16 14.37 15.95
CA ARG A 372 5.70 13.62 17.12
C ARG A 372 5.17 12.24 16.73
N ALA A 373 4.30 12.15 15.74
CA ALA A 373 3.78 10.87 15.26
C ALA A 373 4.92 9.95 14.73
N GLN A 374 5.82 10.50 13.92
CA GLN A 374 6.93 9.75 13.33
C GLN A 374 7.91 9.16 14.36
N THR A 375 8.18 9.89 15.45
CA THR A 375 9.10 9.43 16.51
C THR A 375 8.47 8.39 17.44
N ARG A 376 7.14 8.29 17.47
CA ARG A 376 6.40 7.45 18.42
C ARG A 376 5.87 6.15 17.82
N SER A 377 5.82 6.05 16.49
CA SER A 377 5.26 4.86 15.84
C SER A 377 5.98 4.51 14.54
N SER A 378 6.20 3.21 14.35
CA SER A 378 6.58 2.60 13.08
C SER A 378 5.39 1.97 12.35
N ASP A 379 4.16 2.21 12.83
CA ASP A 379 2.95 1.68 12.20
C ASP A 379 2.81 2.17 10.75
N PRO A 380 2.60 1.27 9.77
CA PRO A 380 2.55 1.66 8.36
C PRO A 380 1.42 2.63 8.03
N THR A 381 0.29 2.57 8.74
CA THR A 381 -0.84 3.48 8.53
C THR A 381 -0.48 4.88 9.05
N VAL A 382 0.09 4.97 10.26
CA VAL A 382 0.58 6.23 10.81
C VAL A 382 1.63 6.86 9.90
N LEU A 383 2.59 6.08 9.40
CA LEU A 383 3.62 6.57 8.48
C LEU A 383 3.03 7.06 7.15
N ALA A 384 2.02 6.39 6.60
CA ALA A 384 1.31 6.84 5.40
C ALA A 384 0.61 8.19 5.63
N VAL A 385 -0.07 8.36 6.76
CA VAL A 385 -0.76 9.61 7.14
C VAL A 385 0.24 10.75 7.38
N VAL A 386 1.35 10.48 8.08
CA VAL A 386 2.44 11.45 8.25
C VAL A 386 3.02 11.86 6.90
N GLY A 387 3.20 10.89 5.99
CA GLY A 387 3.58 11.16 4.60
C GLY A 387 2.64 12.18 3.96
N THR A 388 1.34 12.04 4.16
CA THR A 388 0.36 12.98 3.64
C THR A 388 0.52 14.38 4.20
N ALA A 389 0.63 14.53 5.52
CA ALA A 389 0.87 15.85 6.13
C ALA A 389 2.16 16.49 5.58
N LEU A 390 3.28 15.74 5.56
CA LEU A 390 4.58 16.27 5.12
C LEU A 390 4.58 16.69 3.65
N THR A 391 3.92 15.94 2.78
CA THR A 391 3.83 16.32 1.36
C THR A 391 3.04 17.59 1.11
N LEU A 392 1.96 17.83 1.85
CA LEU A 392 1.16 19.06 1.75
C LEU A 392 1.90 20.26 2.35
N LEU A 393 2.74 20.02 3.37
CA LEU A 393 3.54 21.05 4.07
C LEU A 393 4.92 21.30 3.42
N ASP A 394 5.12 20.86 2.18
CA ASP A 394 6.36 21.09 1.42
C ASP A 394 7.61 20.52 2.12
N LYS A 395 7.50 19.28 2.61
CA LYS A 395 8.61 18.47 3.15
C LYS A 395 8.76 17.19 2.35
N LEU A 396 9.00 17.33 1.04
CA LEU A 396 8.97 16.23 0.08
C LEU A 396 9.99 15.11 0.37
N ASP A 397 11.20 15.44 0.83
CA ASP A 397 12.20 14.41 1.15
C ASP A 397 11.84 13.61 2.41
N GLY A 398 11.37 14.30 3.45
CA GLY A 398 10.87 13.66 4.66
C GLY A 398 9.65 12.79 4.38
N ALA A 399 8.73 13.28 3.54
CA ALA A 399 7.59 12.52 3.03
C ALA A 399 8.02 11.27 2.27
N ALA A 400 8.94 11.38 1.32
CA ALA A 400 9.45 10.26 0.54
C ALA A 400 9.95 9.12 1.44
N LEU A 401 10.72 9.48 2.48
CA LEU A 401 11.26 8.52 3.43
C LEU A 401 10.16 7.78 4.21
N VAL A 402 9.16 8.48 4.74
CA VAL A 402 8.08 7.81 5.51
C VAL A 402 7.15 7.00 4.63
N ILE A 403 6.85 7.46 3.42
CA ILE A 403 6.02 6.74 2.45
C ILE A 403 6.73 5.44 2.02
N GLN A 404 8.04 5.49 1.75
CA GLN A 404 8.83 4.29 1.46
C GLN A 404 8.83 3.31 2.63
N LYS A 405 8.98 3.78 3.87
CA LYS A 405 8.89 2.92 5.06
C LYS A 405 7.50 2.28 5.20
N ALA A 406 6.43 3.05 4.95
CA ALA A 406 5.07 2.54 4.97
C ALA A 406 4.85 1.44 3.91
N LEU A 407 5.30 1.66 2.67
CA LEU A 407 5.20 0.68 1.59
C LEU A 407 6.09 -0.55 1.81
N ALA A 408 7.27 -0.38 2.40
CA ALA A 408 8.15 -1.51 2.74
C ALA A 408 7.54 -2.41 3.82
N ALA A 409 6.80 -1.82 4.77
CA ALA A 409 6.12 -2.57 5.83
C ALA A 409 4.76 -3.13 5.38
N ASN A 410 4.01 -2.37 4.58
CA ASN A 410 2.74 -2.79 3.98
C ASN A 410 2.68 -2.37 2.51
N GLY A 411 3.13 -3.28 1.63
CA GLY A 411 3.10 -3.08 0.18
C GLY A 411 1.71 -3.03 -0.43
N ALA A 412 0.66 -3.37 0.34
CA ALA A 412 -0.73 -3.30 -0.08
C ALA A 412 -1.48 -2.07 0.46
N SER A 413 -0.76 -1.09 1.04
CA SER A 413 -1.37 0.15 1.54
C SER A 413 -1.77 1.09 0.40
N ALA A 414 -3.06 1.13 0.06
CA ALA A 414 -3.60 2.05 -0.94
C ALA A 414 -3.32 3.53 -0.60
N TRP A 415 -3.38 3.90 0.68
CA TRP A 415 -3.06 5.26 1.13
C TRP A 415 -1.58 5.63 0.87
N ALA A 416 -0.65 4.71 1.15
CA ALA A 416 0.77 4.96 0.90
C ALA A 416 1.08 5.03 -0.61
N TRP A 417 0.45 4.18 -1.43
CA TRP A 417 0.57 4.24 -2.89
C TRP A 417 0.00 5.54 -3.46
N SER A 418 -1.21 5.92 -3.06
CA SER A 418 -1.85 7.17 -3.48
C SER A 418 -0.97 8.36 -3.11
N ARG A 419 -0.45 8.39 -1.88
CA ARG A 419 0.41 9.48 -1.44
C ARG A 419 1.76 9.50 -2.14
N SER A 420 2.28 8.34 -2.50
CA SER A 420 3.47 8.25 -3.35
C SER A 420 3.21 8.79 -4.76
N GLY A 421 2.02 8.56 -5.33
CA GLY A 421 1.64 9.15 -6.63
C GLY A 421 1.63 10.67 -6.57
N TRP A 422 1.04 11.26 -5.53
CA TRP A 422 1.03 12.70 -5.37
C TRP A 422 2.41 13.31 -5.10
N LEU A 423 3.32 12.57 -4.44
CA LEU A 423 4.71 13.01 -4.28
C LEU A 423 5.38 13.16 -5.65
N ASP A 424 5.12 12.23 -6.56
CA ASP A 424 5.65 12.27 -7.93
C ASP A 424 4.99 13.37 -8.77
N VAL A 425 3.69 13.64 -8.58
CA VAL A 425 3.04 14.84 -9.16
C VAL A 425 3.78 16.11 -8.76
N TYR A 426 4.08 16.28 -7.48
CA TYR A 426 4.78 17.49 -7.00
C TYR A 426 6.23 17.59 -7.52
N ARG A 427 6.83 16.46 -7.89
CA ARG A 427 8.15 16.40 -8.55
C ARG A 427 8.10 16.58 -10.06
N GLY A 428 6.92 16.49 -10.68
CA GLY A 428 6.72 16.53 -12.13
C GLY A 428 6.87 15.17 -12.83
N ASP A 429 7.04 14.07 -12.07
CA ASP A 429 7.24 12.72 -12.60
C ASP A 429 5.88 12.07 -12.99
N SER A 430 5.29 12.57 -14.08
CA SER A 430 3.90 12.26 -14.47
C SER A 430 3.63 10.77 -14.70
N ASP A 431 4.52 10.06 -15.39
CA ASP A 431 4.33 8.62 -15.68
C ASP A 431 4.33 7.77 -14.41
N SER A 432 5.30 8.03 -13.53
CA SER A 432 5.41 7.35 -12.23
C SER A 432 4.21 7.67 -11.34
N ALA A 433 3.74 8.92 -11.34
CA ALA A 433 2.54 9.32 -10.61
C ALA A 433 1.31 8.52 -11.05
N ILE A 434 1.06 8.42 -12.37
CA ILE A 434 -0.08 7.70 -12.94
C ILE A 434 -0.02 6.21 -12.57
N GLU A 435 1.15 5.58 -12.67
CA GLU A 435 1.34 4.17 -12.28
C GLU A 435 0.96 3.95 -10.80
N ARG A 436 1.48 4.80 -9.90
CA ARG A 436 1.22 4.67 -8.46
C ARG A 436 -0.25 4.88 -8.09
N PHE A 437 -0.93 5.84 -8.73
CA PHE A 437 -2.36 6.04 -8.50
C PHE A 437 -3.21 4.86 -8.99
N LYS A 438 -2.86 4.27 -10.13
CA LYS A 438 -3.54 3.05 -10.62
C LYS A 438 -3.36 1.89 -9.65
N ILE A 439 -2.16 1.70 -9.10
CA ILE A 439 -1.93 0.70 -8.04
C ILE A 439 -2.83 0.96 -6.82
N ALA A 440 -2.94 2.21 -6.37
CA ALA A 440 -3.81 2.57 -5.24
C ALA A 440 -5.29 2.26 -5.52
N LEU A 441 -5.78 2.61 -6.71
CA LEU A 441 -7.15 2.35 -7.16
C LEU A 441 -7.44 0.85 -7.31
N ASP A 442 -6.47 0.07 -7.79
CA ASP A 442 -6.61 -1.38 -7.92
C ASP A 442 -6.66 -2.07 -6.55
N LEU A 443 -5.90 -1.57 -5.57
CA LEU A 443 -5.86 -2.12 -4.20
C LEU A 443 -7.14 -1.82 -3.41
N ALA A 444 -7.69 -0.61 -3.53
CA ALA A 444 -8.85 -0.19 -2.76
C ALA A 444 -9.81 0.69 -3.60
N PRO A 445 -10.51 0.11 -4.60
CA PRO A 445 -11.37 0.87 -5.51
C PRO A 445 -12.58 1.51 -4.84
N GLN A 446 -12.97 1.01 -3.65
CA GLN A 446 -14.11 1.51 -2.87
C GLN A 446 -13.67 2.34 -1.65
N ASP A 447 -12.39 2.70 -1.55
CA ASP A 447 -11.92 3.56 -0.46
C ASP A 447 -12.52 4.98 -0.63
N PRO A 448 -12.98 5.63 0.45
CA PRO A 448 -13.51 6.99 0.38
C PRO A 448 -12.55 8.03 -0.23
N LEU A 449 -11.22 7.78 -0.22
CA LEU A 449 -10.23 8.63 -0.86
C LEU A 449 -9.85 8.19 -2.29
N ALA A 450 -10.53 7.21 -2.88
CA ALA A 450 -10.24 6.76 -4.25
C ALA A 450 -10.34 7.92 -5.27
N PHE A 451 -11.32 8.81 -5.12
CA PHE A 451 -11.49 10.01 -5.96
C PHE A 451 -10.23 10.88 -5.99
N ASN A 452 -9.49 10.94 -4.88
CA ASN A 452 -8.26 11.73 -4.76
C ASN A 452 -7.15 11.19 -5.67
N SER A 453 -7.06 9.87 -5.83
CA SER A 453 -6.15 9.23 -6.80
C SER A 453 -6.59 9.49 -8.24
N THR A 454 -7.91 9.47 -8.51
CA THR A 454 -8.49 9.82 -9.82
C THR A 454 -8.14 11.27 -10.20
N ILE A 455 -8.25 12.22 -9.28
CA ILE A 455 -7.84 13.61 -9.47
C ILE A 455 -6.33 13.71 -9.68
N GLY A 456 -5.54 12.98 -8.89
CA GLY A 456 -4.08 12.94 -8.99
C GLY A 456 -3.59 12.50 -10.37
N ILE A 457 -4.25 11.51 -11.00
CA ILE A 457 -4.00 11.12 -12.39
C ILE A 457 -4.25 12.30 -13.34
N GLY A 458 -5.33 13.06 -13.12
CA GLY A 458 -5.61 14.25 -13.90
C GLY A 458 -4.55 15.35 -13.73
N CYS A 459 -4.05 15.57 -12.51
CA CYS A 459 -2.93 16.49 -12.27
C CYS A 459 -1.63 16.04 -12.95
N ALA A 460 -1.35 14.73 -12.98
CA ALA A 460 -0.21 14.18 -13.72
C ALA A 460 -0.36 14.42 -15.24
N TYR A 461 -1.56 14.22 -15.80
CA TYR A 461 -1.82 14.55 -17.21
C TYR A 461 -1.68 16.03 -17.50
N PHE A 462 -2.08 16.89 -16.57
CA PHE A 462 -1.87 18.33 -16.71
C PHE A 462 -0.37 18.64 -16.78
N TYR A 463 0.44 18.06 -15.89
CA TYR A 463 1.90 18.21 -15.90
C TYR A 463 2.53 17.74 -17.22
N ALA A 464 1.99 16.66 -17.79
CA ALA A 464 2.41 16.15 -19.10
C ALA A 464 1.90 16.99 -20.30
N GLY A 465 1.19 18.11 -20.07
CA GLY A 465 0.63 18.96 -21.12
C GLY A 465 -0.63 18.39 -21.80
N ASN A 466 -1.16 17.26 -21.32
CA ASN A 466 -2.38 16.65 -21.85
C ASN A 466 -3.61 17.18 -21.12
N TYR A 467 -3.93 18.45 -21.35
CA TYR A 467 -5.01 19.16 -20.64
C TYR A 467 -6.40 18.55 -20.86
N ALA A 468 -6.65 17.96 -22.04
CA ALA A 468 -7.91 17.27 -22.31
C ALA A 468 -8.08 16.01 -21.44
N ALA A 469 -7.01 15.21 -21.27
CA ALA A 469 -7.04 14.08 -20.34
C ALA A 469 -7.14 14.55 -18.89
N ALA A 470 -6.40 15.61 -18.52
CA ALA A 470 -6.46 16.20 -17.19
C ALA A 470 -7.90 16.56 -16.79
N ALA A 471 -8.60 17.31 -17.65
CA ALA A 471 -9.97 17.72 -17.43
C ALA A 471 -10.93 16.53 -17.27
N ARG A 472 -10.80 15.50 -18.12
CA ARG A 472 -11.64 14.28 -18.04
C ARG A 472 -11.47 13.55 -16.71
N TRP A 473 -10.22 13.34 -16.28
CA TRP A 473 -9.93 12.64 -15.03
C TRP A 473 -10.37 13.44 -13.79
N GLN A 474 -10.12 14.75 -13.78
CA GLN A 474 -10.54 15.62 -12.68
C GLN A 474 -12.07 15.75 -12.60
N ALA A 475 -12.77 15.89 -13.73
CA ALA A 475 -14.23 15.92 -13.77
C ALA A 475 -14.83 14.59 -13.26
N ARG A 476 -14.23 13.44 -13.59
CA ARG A 476 -14.63 12.15 -13.04
C ARG A 476 -14.47 12.10 -11.51
N GLY A 477 -13.34 12.55 -10.99
CA GLY A 477 -13.12 12.59 -9.53
C GLY A 477 -14.11 13.51 -8.81
N LEU A 478 -14.47 14.64 -9.41
CA LEU A 478 -15.50 15.54 -8.88
C LEU A 478 -16.92 14.94 -8.95
N ALA A 479 -17.22 14.14 -9.97
CA ALA A 479 -18.51 13.43 -10.03
C ALA A 479 -18.65 12.42 -8.89
N GLU A 480 -17.55 11.80 -8.45
CA GLU A 480 -17.51 10.91 -7.30
C GLU A 480 -17.55 11.69 -5.96
N HIS A 481 -16.94 12.88 -5.90
CA HIS A 481 -16.88 13.69 -4.68
C HIS A 481 -17.08 15.21 -4.95
N PRO A 482 -18.32 15.69 -5.11
CA PRO A 482 -18.61 17.05 -5.55
C PRO A 482 -18.14 18.16 -4.59
N SER A 483 -17.97 17.89 -3.30
CA SER A 483 -17.51 18.88 -2.32
C SER A 483 -16.01 19.17 -2.38
N ALA A 484 -15.24 18.48 -3.23
CA ALA A 484 -13.81 18.71 -3.41
C ALA A 484 -13.51 19.97 -4.24
N ALA A 485 -14.01 21.13 -3.81
CA ALA A 485 -13.99 22.38 -4.58
C ALA A 485 -12.59 22.85 -4.97
N TRP A 486 -11.56 22.47 -4.21
CA TRP A 486 -10.15 22.78 -4.50
C TRP A 486 -9.69 22.27 -5.87
N VAL A 487 -10.33 21.22 -6.43
CA VAL A 487 -9.99 20.63 -7.74
C VAL A 487 -10.22 21.63 -8.88
N HIS A 488 -11.15 22.58 -8.72
CA HIS A 488 -11.41 23.60 -9.72
C HIS A 488 -10.21 24.53 -9.97
N ARG A 489 -9.24 24.59 -9.03
CA ARG A 489 -7.97 25.33 -9.22
C ARG A 489 -7.10 24.76 -10.33
N THR A 490 -7.25 23.48 -10.67
CA THR A 490 -6.52 22.84 -11.77
C THR A 490 -7.43 22.44 -12.94
N LEU A 491 -8.71 22.14 -12.66
CA LEU A 491 -9.69 21.82 -13.69
C LEU A 491 -10.11 23.04 -14.52
N CYS A 492 -10.30 24.21 -13.91
CA CYS A 492 -10.59 25.43 -14.66
C CYS A 492 -9.45 25.77 -15.63
N PRO A 493 -8.15 25.80 -15.21
CA PRO A 493 -7.03 25.93 -16.13
C PRO A 493 -7.01 24.88 -17.25
N ALA A 494 -7.35 23.62 -16.97
CA ALA A 494 -7.37 22.57 -18.01
C ALA A 494 -8.41 22.87 -19.09
N TYR A 495 -9.56 23.44 -18.73
CA TYR A 495 -10.57 23.88 -19.69
C TYR A 495 -10.14 25.13 -20.47
N VAL A 496 -9.49 26.10 -19.81
CA VAL A 496 -8.93 27.28 -20.48
C VAL A 496 -7.92 26.86 -21.55
N LEU A 497 -6.96 26.01 -21.18
CA LEU A 497 -5.88 25.54 -22.05
C LEU A 497 -6.35 24.61 -23.18
N THR A 498 -7.57 24.07 -23.10
CA THR A 498 -8.20 23.32 -24.20
C THR A 498 -9.17 24.17 -25.03
N GLY A 499 -9.37 25.44 -24.68
CA GLY A 499 -10.33 26.33 -25.35
C GLY A 499 -11.80 26.09 -24.99
N ALA A 500 -12.08 25.23 -24.01
CA ALA A 500 -13.44 24.88 -23.56
C ALA A 500 -14.03 25.98 -22.65
N ARG A 501 -14.28 27.17 -23.22
CA ARG A 501 -14.72 28.37 -22.48
C ARG A 501 -15.98 28.17 -21.63
N PRO A 502 -17.06 27.52 -22.10
CA PRO A 502 -18.25 27.28 -21.28
C PRO A 502 -17.96 26.44 -20.03
N GLU A 503 -17.16 25.37 -20.18
CA GLU A 503 -16.72 24.49 -19.10
C GLU A 503 -15.82 25.24 -18.11
N ALA A 504 -14.88 26.06 -18.61
CA ALA A 504 -14.01 26.89 -17.79
C ALA A 504 -14.82 27.86 -16.90
N GLY A 505 -15.83 28.53 -17.48
CA GLY A 505 -16.72 29.43 -16.74
C GLY A 505 -17.52 28.72 -15.65
N ARG A 506 -18.06 27.52 -15.93
CA ARG A 506 -18.75 26.70 -14.92
C ARG A 506 -17.81 26.28 -13.78
N SER A 507 -16.59 25.86 -14.14
CA SER A 507 -15.57 25.43 -13.19
C SER A 507 -15.13 26.59 -12.28
N LEU A 508 -14.90 27.79 -12.84
CA LEU A 508 -14.60 28.99 -12.05
C LEU A 508 -15.77 29.41 -11.16
N GLY A 509 -17.00 29.35 -11.67
CA GLY A 509 -18.20 29.64 -10.88
C GLY A 509 -18.34 28.73 -9.65
N ALA A 510 -18.06 27.43 -9.82
CA ALA A 510 -18.04 26.48 -8.70
C ALA A 510 -16.92 26.79 -7.68
N LEU A 511 -15.73 27.17 -8.16
CA LEU A 511 -14.62 27.60 -7.30
C LEU A 511 -15.02 28.83 -6.47
N ARG A 512 -15.56 29.87 -7.10
CA ARG A 512 -15.99 31.12 -6.44
C ARG A 512 -17.17 30.93 -5.50
N SER A 513 -18.06 30.00 -5.80
CA SER A 513 -19.18 29.67 -4.90
C SER A 513 -18.69 29.04 -3.59
N SER A 514 -17.59 28.28 -3.67
CA SER A 514 -16.99 27.61 -2.50
C SER A 514 -15.99 28.51 -1.77
N TYR A 515 -15.34 29.42 -2.48
CA TYR A 515 -14.38 30.38 -1.94
C TYR A 515 -14.70 31.79 -2.48
N PRO A 516 -15.68 32.50 -1.87
CA PRO A 516 -16.16 33.79 -2.38
C PRO A 516 -15.09 34.88 -2.45
N ASP A 517 -14.17 34.88 -1.48
CA ASP A 517 -13.12 35.88 -1.34
C ASP A 517 -11.79 35.44 -1.96
N LEU A 518 -11.79 34.36 -2.77
CA LEU A 518 -10.57 33.79 -3.33
C LEU A 518 -9.94 34.71 -4.38
N THR A 519 -8.67 35.05 -4.17
CA THR A 519 -7.86 35.81 -5.13
C THR A 519 -6.67 35.01 -5.68
N LEU A 520 -6.05 35.48 -6.76
CA LEU A 520 -4.84 34.88 -7.33
C LEU A 520 -3.70 34.85 -6.31
N SER A 521 -3.51 35.93 -5.55
CA SER A 521 -2.51 35.99 -4.48
C SER A 521 -2.76 34.91 -3.41
N GLN A 522 -4.02 34.74 -3.01
CA GLN A 522 -4.37 33.70 -2.04
C GLN A 522 -4.14 32.30 -2.62
N VAL A 523 -4.56 32.04 -3.87
CA VAL A 523 -4.30 30.76 -4.54
C VAL A 523 -2.81 30.46 -4.54
N GLN A 524 -1.97 31.40 -4.93
CA GLN A 524 -0.51 31.26 -4.94
C GLN A 524 0.04 30.88 -3.55
N LEU A 525 -0.48 31.50 -2.48
CA LEU A 525 -0.01 31.27 -1.12
C LEU A 525 -0.37 29.88 -0.57
N GLY A 526 -1.54 29.35 -0.95
CA GLY A 526 -2.03 28.04 -0.50
C GLY A 526 -1.80 26.89 -1.48
N MET A 527 -1.15 27.12 -2.63
CA MET A 527 -0.85 26.03 -3.56
C MET A 527 0.08 24.97 -2.91
N PRO A 528 -0.15 23.67 -3.20
CA PRO A 528 0.80 22.62 -2.83
C PRO A 528 2.16 22.87 -3.49
N PRO A 529 3.23 22.15 -3.08
CA PRO A 529 4.62 22.35 -3.55
C PRO A 529 4.85 21.90 -5.00
N LEU A 530 4.12 22.52 -5.92
CA LEU A 530 4.23 22.36 -7.37
C LEU A 530 5.46 23.14 -7.87
N GLN A 531 6.11 22.64 -8.92
CA GLN A 531 7.16 23.36 -9.62
C GLN A 531 6.70 24.75 -10.11
N GLN A 532 7.59 25.74 -10.10
CA GLN A 532 7.23 27.14 -10.36
C GLN A 532 6.55 27.33 -11.72
N THR A 533 7.09 26.74 -12.79
CA THR A 533 6.51 26.82 -14.16
C THR A 533 5.05 26.37 -14.20
N TYR A 534 4.70 25.35 -13.41
CA TYR A 534 3.34 24.83 -13.35
C TYR A 534 2.41 25.73 -12.54
N ARG A 535 2.92 26.35 -11.47
CA ARG A 535 2.18 27.34 -10.68
C ARG A 535 1.84 28.55 -11.54
N ASP A 536 2.81 29.05 -12.29
CA ASP A 536 2.64 30.21 -13.17
C ASP A 536 1.54 29.93 -14.21
N LEU A 537 1.59 28.76 -14.87
CA LEU A 537 0.58 28.33 -15.83
C LEU A 537 -0.85 28.25 -15.23
N ILE A 538 -0.99 27.78 -13.99
CA ILE A 538 -2.29 27.76 -13.30
C ILE A 538 -2.78 29.19 -13.04
N LEU A 539 -1.92 30.06 -12.53
CA LEU A 539 -2.27 31.44 -12.18
C LEU A 539 -2.66 32.24 -13.42
N GLU A 540 -1.91 32.11 -14.52
CA GLU A 540 -2.22 32.73 -15.82
C GLU A 540 -3.60 32.29 -16.33
N ALA A 541 -3.88 30.98 -16.33
CA ALA A 541 -5.15 30.46 -16.81
C ALA A 541 -6.34 30.84 -15.90
N LEU A 542 -6.15 30.91 -14.58
CA LEU A 542 -7.17 31.41 -13.65
C LEU A 542 -7.42 32.91 -13.84
N SER A 543 -6.38 33.70 -14.10
CA SER A 543 -6.49 35.12 -14.44
C SER A 543 -7.29 35.30 -15.74
N GLU A 544 -6.97 34.54 -16.79
CA GLU A 544 -7.70 34.54 -18.06
C GLU A 544 -9.19 34.17 -17.88
N ALA A 545 -9.48 33.22 -16.98
CA ALA A 545 -10.84 32.84 -16.66
C ALA A 545 -11.61 33.93 -15.87
N GLY A 546 -10.92 34.91 -15.28
CA GLY A 546 -11.49 36.04 -14.56
C GLY A 546 -11.48 35.91 -13.03
N LEU A 547 -10.54 35.18 -12.45
CA LEU A 547 -10.27 35.24 -11.00
C LEU A 547 -9.59 36.58 -10.64
N PRO A 548 -10.04 37.31 -9.60
CA PRO A 548 -9.43 38.57 -9.20
C PRO A 548 -8.02 38.40 -8.60
N ASP A 549 -7.20 39.45 -8.67
CA ASP A 549 -5.82 39.49 -8.15
C ASP A 549 -5.71 39.33 -6.63
#